data_AF-A0A1W9V9K2-F1
#
_entry.id   AF-A0A1W9V9K2-F1
#
_cell.length_a   1.000
_cell.length_b   1.000
_cell.length_c   1.000
_cell.angle_alpha   90.00
_cell.angle_beta   90.00
_cell.angle_gamma   90.00
#
_symmetry.space_group_name_H-M   'P 1'
#
loop_
_entity.id
_entity.type
_entity.pdbx_description
1 polymer ?
#
loop_
_entity_poly.entity_id
_entity_poly.type
_entity_poly.pdbx_seq_one_letter_code
_entity_poly.pdbx_strand_id
1 'polypeptide(L)'
;MPFKLISYIIVLVFMVTLIGLNLGNTSDVNLWFSEKGQFSEVPIVISFLIMYILGALSVVPYIIGKQFKSLRKKKQETKELKEKEKQEKSAKKTDRKKLAEETTGEQINTGP
;
A
#
# COMPACT_ATOMS: atom_id res chain seq x y z
N MET A 1 -21.26 23.92 3.21
CA MET A 1 -20.93 23.09 2.03
C MET A 1 -20.39 23.89 0.83
N PRO A 2 -20.91 25.07 0.43
CA PRO A 2 -20.39 25.81 -0.74
C PRO A 2 -19.01 26.44 -0.50
N PHE A 3 -18.68 26.78 0.74
CA PHE A 3 -17.38 27.39 1.10
C PHE A 3 -16.15 26.56 0.72
N LYS A 4 -16.26 25.22 0.73
CA LYS A 4 -15.16 24.34 0.27
C LYS A 4 -14.92 24.47 -1.23
N LEU A 5 -16.01 24.56 -2.01
CA LEU A 5 -15.93 24.72 -3.45
C LEU A 5 -15.41 26.11 -3.82
N ILE A 6 -15.90 27.15 -3.14
CA ILE A 6 -15.44 28.53 -3.34
C ILE A 6 -13.95 28.66 -3.00
N SER A 7 -13.52 28.10 -1.86
CA SER A 7 -12.10 28.06 -1.49
C SER A 7 -11.26 27.31 -2.53
N TYR A 8 -11.74 26.17 -3.04
CA TYR A 8 -11.05 25.43 -4.08
C TYR A 8 -10.90 26.25 -5.37
N ILE A 9 -11.96 26.93 -5.82
CA ILE A 9 -11.94 27.79 -7.00
C ILE A 9 -10.93 28.94 -6.81
N ILE A 10 -10.94 29.60 -5.65
CA ILE A 10 -10.00 30.69 -5.35
C ILE A 10 -8.56 30.20 -5.43
N VAL A 11 -8.25 29.04 -4.82
CA VAL A 11 -6.91 28.45 -4.87
C VAL A 11 -6.53 28.08 -6.31
N LEU A 12 -7.45 27.51 -7.08
CA LEU A 12 -7.21 27.13 -8.47
C LEU A 12 -6.90 28.35 -9.34
N VAL A 13 -7.70 29.42 -9.23
CA VAL A 13 -7.47 30.68 -9.96
C VAL A 13 -6.13 31.27 -9.57
N PHE A 14 -5.83 31.36 -8.27
CA PHE A 14 -4.54 31.85 -7.79
C PHE A 14 -3.36 31.06 -8.38
N MET A 15 -3.46 29.73 -8.39
CA MET A 15 -2.40 28.86 -8.93
C MET A 15 -2.22 29.04 -10.44
N VAL A 16 -3.32 29.11 -11.20
CA VAL A 16 -3.27 29.36 -12.65
C VAL A 16 -2.70 30.75 -12.95
N THR A 17 -3.04 31.76 -12.16
CA THR A 17 -2.44 33.10 -12.29
C THR A 17 -0.94 33.06 -12.03
N LEU A 18 -0.48 32.37 -10.98
CA LEU A 18 0.96 32.24 -10.71
C LEU A 18 1.70 31.51 -11.84
N ILE A 19 1.11 30.43 -12.37
CA ILE A 19 1.64 29.74 -13.54
C ILE A 19 1.71 30.72 -14.71
N GLY A 20 0.59 31.40 -15.00
CA GLY A 20 0.42 32.43 -16.03
C GLY A 20 1.50 33.51 -16.03
N LEU A 21 1.75 34.09 -14.85
CA LEU A 21 2.77 35.11 -14.64
C LEU A 21 4.21 34.57 -14.80
N ASN A 22 4.40 33.26 -14.63
CA ASN A 22 5.70 32.60 -14.74
C ASN A 22 5.95 31.99 -16.13
N LEU A 23 4.99 32.03 -17.08
CA LEU A 23 5.16 31.49 -18.44
C LEU A 23 6.30 32.18 -19.21
N GLY A 24 6.52 33.48 -18.96
CA GLY A 24 7.60 34.23 -19.60
C GLY A 24 8.97 34.01 -18.96
N ASN A 25 9.04 33.30 -17.83
CA ASN A 25 10.28 33.06 -17.13
C ASN A 25 10.90 31.75 -17.58
N THR A 26 12.14 31.85 -18.06
CA THR A 26 12.98 30.71 -18.42
C THR A 26 14.12 30.55 -17.42
N SER A 27 14.72 29.37 -17.41
CA SER A 27 15.88 29.07 -16.58
C SER A 27 16.82 28.12 -17.30
N ASP A 28 18.11 28.31 -17.06
CA ASP A 28 19.15 27.46 -17.61
C ASP A 28 19.36 26.28 -16.67
N VAL A 29 19.15 25.07 -17.19
CA VAL A 29 19.26 23.82 -16.43
C VAL A 29 20.51 23.09 -16.88
N ASN A 30 21.49 22.99 -15.98
CA ASN A 30 22.72 22.23 -16.21
C ASN A 30 22.61 20.87 -15.53
N LEU A 31 22.39 19.83 -16.32
CA LEU A 31 22.27 18.44 -15.84
C LEU A 31 23.64 17.75 -15.69
N TRP A 32 24.67 18.21 -16.40
CA TRP A 32 26.02 17.62 -16.37
C TRP A 32 27.12 18.68 -16.56
N PHE A 33 28.33 18.41 -16.07
CA PHE A 33 29.51 19.30 -16.20
C PHE A 33 30.09 19.40 -17.62
N SER A 34 29.37 18.94 -18.65
CA SER A 34 29.81 18.96 -20.05
C SER A 34 28.81 19.79 -20.85
N GLU A 35 29.28 20.56 -21.85
CA GLU A 35 28.48 21.50 -22.65
C GLU A 35 27.21 20.86 -23.24
N LYS A 36 27.20 19.54 -23.46
CA LYS A 36 26.05 18.79 -23.99
C LYS A 36 24.90 18.60 -22.99
N GLY A 37 25.10 18.93 -21.71
CA GLY A 37 24.10 18.81 -20.65
C GLY A 37 23.46 20.15 -20.24
N GLN A 38 23.70 21.22 -21.00
CA GLN A 38 23.14 22.54 -20.73
C GLN A 38 21.84 22.71 -21.53
N PHE A 39 20.74 22.93 -20.83
CA PHE A 39 19.46 23.29 -21.42
C PHE A 39 19.23 24.76 -21.11
N SER A 40 19.48 25.60 -22.11
CA SER A 40 19.22 27.04 -22.00
C SER A 40 17.75 27.34 -22.31
N GLU A 41 17.21 28.37 -21.69
CA GLU A 41 15.87 28.90 -21.94
C GLU A 41 14.71 27.93 -21.65
N VAL A 42 14.84 27.01 -20.69
CA VAL A 42 13.75 26.09 -20.34
C VAL A 42 12.67 26.82 -19.55
N PRO A 43 11.39 26.78 -19.95
CA PRO A 43 10.31 27.38 -19.18
C PRO A 43 10.23 26.78 -17.77
N ILE A 44 10.28 27.63 -16.75
CA ILE A 44 10.35 27.20 -15.33
C ILE A 44 9.18 26.29 -14.95
N VAL A 45 7.98 26.62 -15.46
CA VAL A 45 6.76 25.84 -15.25
C VAL A 45 6.94 24.38 -15.71
N ILE A 46 7.58 24.17 -16.87
CA ILE A 46 7.80 22.83 -17.42
C ILE A 46 8.84 22.09 -16.57
N SER A 47 9.91 22.76 -16.16
CA SER A 47 10.94 22.19 -15.28
C SER A 47 10.34 21.68 -13.96
N PHE A 48 9.50 22.49 -13.29
CA PHE A 48 8.83 22.07 -12.07
C PHE A 48 7.80 20.96 -12.29
N LEU A 49 7.08 20.97 -13.41
CA LEU A 49 6.13 19.90 -13.73
C LEU A 49 6.84 18.55 -13.89
N ILE A 50 7.96 18.53 -14.62
CA ILE A 50 8.77 17.31 -14.80
C ILE A 50 9.33 16.84 -13.44
N MET A 51 9.89 17.76 -12.64
CA MET A 51 10.40 17.47 -11.31
C MET A 51 9.32 16.87 -10.40
N TYR A 52 8.11 17.43 -10.43
CA TYR A 52 6.97 16.92 -9.67
C TYR A 52 6.56 15.52 -10.13
N ILE A 53 6.45 15.27 -11.43
CA ILE A 53 6.11 13.95 -11.98
C ILE A 53 7.18 12.92 -11.58
N LEU A 54 8.47 13.25 -11.75
CA LEU A 54 9.57 12.36 -11.36
C LEU A 54 9.55 12.07 -9.85
N GLY A 55 9.35 13.11 -9.03
CA GLY A 55 9.20 12.97 -7.59
C GLY A 55 8.01 12.08 -7.21
N ALA A 56 6.84 12.31 -7.80
CA ALA A 56 5.64 11.50 -7.56
C ALA A 56 5.84 10.04 -7.97
N LEU A 57 6.43 9.80 -9.15
CA LEU A 57 6.75 8.46 -9.65
C LEU A 57 7.80 7.76 -8.79
N SER A 58 8.74 8.49 -8.18
CA SER A 58 9.77 7.90 -7.31
C SER A 58 9.18 7.20 -6.07
N VAL A 59 8.01 7.64 -5.60
CA VAL A 59 7.33 7.09 -4.42
C VAL A 59 6.47 5.87 -4.76
N VAL A 60 6.10 5.68 -6.03
CA VAL A 60 5.29 4.56 -6.51
C VAL A 60 5.86 3.19 -6.10
N PRO A 61 7.16 2.86 -6.33
CA PRO A 61 7.70 1.56 -5.92
C PRO A 61 7.64 1.35 -4.40
N TYR A 62 7.79 2.42 -3.60
CA TYR A 62 7.68 2.35 -2.15
C TYR A 62 6.25 2.03 -1.70
N ILE A 63 5.25 2.69 -2.28
CA ILE A 63 3.83 2.44 -1.98
C ILE A 63 3.44 1.00 -2.34
N ILE A 64 3.81 0.57 -3.55
CA ILE A 64 3.57 -0.81 -4.03
C ILE A 64 4.23 -1.80 -3.07
N GLY A 65 5.51 -1.61 -2.74
CA GLY A 65 6.24 -2.48 -1.81
C GLY A 65 5.60 -2.56 -0.41
N LYS A 66 5.12 -1.44 0.12
CA LYS A 66 4.41 -1.38 1.42
C LYS A 66 3.09 -2.15 1.37
N GLN A 67 2.31 -1.99 0.30
CA GLN A 67 1.06 -2.73 0.11
C GLN A 67 1.31 -4.23 -0.03
N PHE A 68 2.31 -4.65 -0.81
CA PHE A 68 2.68 -6.06 -0.94
C PHE A 68 3.13 -6.69 0.39
N LYS A 69 3.90 -5.97 1.21
CA LYS A 69 4.29 -6.43 2.56
C LYS A 69 3.06 -6.59 3.46
N SER A 70 2.13 -5.64 3.43
CA SER A 70 0.88 -5.70 4.20
C SER A 70 0.02 -6.90 3.81
N LEU A 71 -0.16 -7.13 2.51
CA LEU A 71 -0.92 -8.27 1.98
C LEU A 71 -0.27 -9.61 2.32
N ARG A 72 1.07 -9.70 2.29
CA ARG A 72 1.80 -10.91 2.70
C ARG A 72 1.63 -11.22 4.19
N LYS A 73 1.72 -10.21 5.06
CA LYS A 73 1.46 -10.38 6.51
C LYS A 73 0.05 -10.88 6.77
N LYS A 74 -0.96 -10.23 6.17
CA LYS A 74 -2.36 -10.66 6.31
C LYS A 74 -2.59 -12.10 5.82
N LYS A 75 -1.92 -12.50 4.73
CA LYS A 75 -1.98 -13.87 4.21
C LYS A 75 -1.30 -14.89 5.13
N GLN A 76 -0.22 -14.53 5.80
CA GLN A 76 0.46 -15.37 6.79
C GLN A 76 -0.39 -15.54 8.05
N GLU A 77 -0.89 -14.45 8.63
CA GLU A 77 -1.80 -14.49 9.79
C GLU A 77 -3.04 -15.35 9.51
N THR A 78 -3.63 -15.23 8.32
CA THR A 78 -4.78 -16.04 7.91
C THR A 78 -4.43 -17.53 7.78
N LYS A 79 -3.21 -17.87 7.36
CA LYS A 79 -2.75 -19.27 7.28
C LYS A 79 -2.50 -19.86 8.66
N GLU A 80 -1.85 -19.12 9.55
CA GLU A 80 -1.58 -19.54 10.93
C GLU A 80 -2.88 -19.77 11.71
N LEU A 81 -3.87 -18.88 11.55
CA LEU A 81 -5.20 -19.07 12.14
C LEU A 81 -5.88 -20.34 11.64
N LYS A 82 -5.83 -20.62 10.33
CA LYS A 82 -6.41 -21.84 9.74
C LYS A 82 -5.69 -23.11 10.17
N GLU A 83 -4.36 -23.07 10.35
CA GLU A 83 -3.60 -24.22 10.87
C GLU A 83 -3.93 -24.50 12.34
N LYS A 84 -4.05 -23.46 13.17
CA LYS A 84 -4.48 -23.60 14.57
C LYS A 84 -5.88 -24.20 14.69
N GLU A 85 -6.84 -23.70 13.90
CA GLU A 85 -8.20 -24.26 13.85
C GLU A 85 -8.22 -25.72 13.39
N LYS A 86 -7.35 -26.09 12.45
CA LYS A 86 -7.26 -27.47 11.95
C LYS A 86 -6.66 -28.42 12.99
N GLN A 87 -5.64 -27.96 13.73
CA GLN A 87 -5.01 -28.71 14.82
C GLN A 87 -5.98 -28.90 16.00
N GLU A 88 -6.70 -27.85 16.41
CA GLU A 88 -7.73 -27.95 17.46
C GLU A 88 -8.87 -28.90 17.06
N LYS A 89 -9.34 -28.85 15.81
CA LYS A 89 -10.37 -29.79 15.31
C LYS A 89 -9.87 -31.23 15.26
N SER A 90 -8.60 -31.46 14.93
CA SER A 90 -8.01 -32.81 14.96
C SER A 90 -7.81 -33.32 16.38
N ALA A 91 -7.38 -32.48 17.32
CA ALA A 91 -7.24 -32.85 18.73
C ALA A 91 -8.59 -33.24 19.34
N LYS A 92 -9.63 -32.41 19.12
CA LYS A 92 -11.00 -32.69 19.58
C LYS A 92 -11.61 -33.98 19.01
N LYS A 93 -11.22 -34.36 17.77
CA LYS A 93 -11.65 -35.64 17.17
C LYS A 93 -10.94 -36.83 17.80
N THR A 94 -9.64 -36.70 18.08
CA THR A 94 -8.86 -37.75 18.75
C THR A 94 -9.34 -37.97 20.18
N ASP A 95 -9.63 -36.90 20.92
CA ASP A 95 -10.15 -36.99 22.29
C ASP A 95 -11.55 -37.61 22.34
N ARG A 96 -12.45 -37.26 21.41
CA ARG A 96 -13.75 -37.92 21.30
C ARG A 96 -13.66 -39.40 20.93
N LYS A 97 -12.66 -39.78 20.12
CA LYS A 97 -12.48 -41.18 19.71
C LYS A 97 -11.96 -42.03 20.89
N LYS A 98 -11.03 -41.49 21.69
CA LYS A 98 -10.54 -42.13 22.92
C LYS A 98 -11.63 -42.28 23.97
N LEU A 99 -12.44 -41.23 24.16
CA LEU A 99 -13.58 -41.27 25.11
C LEU A 99 -14.64 -42.30 24.70
N ALA A 100 -14.87 -42.47 23.40
CA ALA A 100 -15.78 -43.49 22.88
C ALA A 100 -15.22 -44.92 23.03
N GLU A 101 -13.91 -45.12 22.86
CA GLU A 101 -13.25 -46.42 23.07
C GLU A 101 -13.24 -46.82 24.56
N GLU A 102 -13.02 -45.88 25.49
CA GLU A 102 -13.13 -46.13 26.94
C GLU A 102 -14.57 -46.47 27.37
N THR A 103 -15.57 -45.73 26.86
CA THR A 103 -16.99 -45.98 27.19
C THR A 103 -17.51 -47.32 26.64
N THR A 104 -16.91 -47.81 25.54
CA THR A 104 -17.29 -49.10 24.94
C THR A 104 -16.58 -50.28 25.62
N GLY A 105 -15.37 -50.08 26.14
CA GLY A 105 -14.64 -51.10 26.92
C GLY A 105 -15.26 -51.38 28.29
N GLU A 106 -15.86 -50.38 28.93
CA GLU A 106 -16.45 -50.53 30.27
C GLU A 106 -17.78 -51.32 30.26
N GLN A 107 -18.53 -51.31 29.15
CA GLN A 107 -19.79 -52.06 29.01
C GLN A 107 -19.62 -53.56 28.71
N ILE A 108 -18.41 -54.04 28.40
CA ILE A 108 -18.17 -55.46 28.08
C ILE A 108 -17.80 -56.27 29.35
N ASN A 109 -17.45 -55.62 30.45
CA ASN A 109 -16.94 -56.27 31.67
C ASN A 109 -17.94 -56.28 32.86
N THR A 110 -19.18 -55.85 32.64
CA THR A 110 -20.25 -55.90 33.65
C THR A 110 -21.51 -56.55 33.07
N GLY A 111 -21.47 -57.86 32.89
CA GLY A 111 -22.64 -58.69 32.61
C GLY A 111 -22.56 -59.96 33.48
N PRO A 112 -23.60 -60.27 34.28
CA PRO A 112 -23.60 -61.30 35.32
C PRO A 112 -23.48 -62.74 34.81
#